data_AF-A0A1V6IJA9-F1
#
_entry.id   AF-A0A1V6IJA9-F1
#
_cell.length_a   1.000
_cell.length_b   1.000
_cell.length_c   1.000
_cell.angle_alpha   90.00
_cell.angle_beta   90.00
_cell.angle_gamma   90.00
#
_symmetry.space_group_name_H-M   'P 1'
#
loop_
_entity.id
_entity.type
_entity.pdbx_description
1 polymer ?
#
loop_
_entity_poly.entity_id
_entity_poly.type
_entity_poly.pdbx_seq_one_letter_code
_entity_poly.pdbx_strand_id
1 'polypeptide(L)'
;MKLPKGHIIKTFVKYNMKVNSFEEFIYELVSEFDGFTGYTRILVDKGEYEEELKAIFLDGALIGGERKLINSGTVFYGNECKFESAFEFIKCGASLVRLTNDSIDIIKISHPECIIATDLNQEEPEEINNRDRLLKKYRIKEMTDSEITKLLEKLNGD
;
A
#
# COMPACT_ATOMS: atom_id res chain seq x y z
N MET A 1 -0.19 15.93 9.41
CA MET A 1 -1.57 15.93 8.86
C MET A 1 -2.63 15.63 9.92
N LYS A 2 -3.87 16.06 9.68
CA LYS A 2 -5.05 15.70 10.49
C LYS A 2 -5.85 14.63 9.74
N LEU A 3 -5.60 13.36 10.08
CA LEU A 3 -6.34 12.25 9.51
C LEU A 3 -7.83 12.26 9.93
N PRO A 4 -8.72 11.66 9.13
CA PRO A 4 -10.10 11.43 9.51
C PRO A 4 -10.21 10.81 10.91
N LYS A 5 -11.23 11.24 11.65
CA LYS A 5 -11.57 10.58 12.91
C LYS A 5 -12.12 9.20 12.58
N GLY A 6 -11.61 8.19 13.27
CA GLY A 6 -12.09 6.82 13.16
C GLY A 6 -12.30 6.21 14.54
N HIS A 7 -12.56 4.91 14.55
CA HIS A 7 -12.71 4.15 15.79
C HIS A 7 -11.37 3.58 16.23
N ILE A 8 -10.92 3.94 17.42
CA ILE A 8 -9.76 3.29 18.02
C ILE A 8 -10.18 1.88 18.40
N ILE A 9 -9.61 0.88 17.72
CA ILE A 9 -9.96 -0.53 17.95
C ILE A 9 -8.96 -1.21 18.89
N LYS A 10 -7.73 -0.71 18.97
CA LYS A 10 -6.69 -1.27 19.83
C LYS A 10 -5.61 -0.24 20.13
N THR A 11 -5.01 -0.35 21.30
CA THR A 11 -3.81 0.41 21.68
C THR A 11 -2.75 -0.53 22.23
N PHE A 12 -1.50 -0.16 22.04
CA PHE A 12 -0.34 -0.96 22.41
C PHE A 12 0.70 -0.06 23.08
N VAL A 13 1.42 -0.64 24.03
CA VAL A 13 2.65 -0.06 24.56
C VAL A 13 3.73 -1.13 24.48
N LYS A 14 4.85 -0.81 23.84
CA LYS A 14 6.01 -1.70 23.71
C LYS A 14 7.26 -0.96 24.18
N TYR A 15 8.27 -1.71 24.58
CA TYR A 15 9.52 -1.19 25.16
C TYR A 15 10.72 -1.92 24.56
N ASN A 16 11.86 -1.23 24.47
CA ASN A 16 13.18 -1.76 24.12
C ASN A 16 13.15 -2.75 22.95
N MET A 17 12.66 -2.29 21.80
CA MET A 17 12.48 -3.13 20.63
C MET A 17 13.41 -2.69 19.51
N LYS A 18 13.90 -3.68 18.76
CA LYS A 18 14.70 -3.51 17.56
C LYS A 18 14.16 -4.46 16.48
N VAL A 19 13.74 -3.90 15.36
CA VAL A 19 13.20 -4.62 14.20
C VAL A 19 14.00 -4.27 12.95
N ASN A 20 14.03 -5.20 11.99
CA ASN A 20 14.82 -5.04 10.77
C ASN A 20 14.18 -4.07 9.80
N SER A 21 12.85 -3.95 9.82
CA SER A 21 12.12 -2.89 9.14
C SER A 21 11.03 -2.32 10.03
N PHE A 22 10.74 -1.03 9.86
CA PHE A 22 9.60 -0.40 10.49
C PHE A 22 8.27 -1.00 9.99
N GLU A 23 8.23 -1.39 8.71
CA GLU A 23 7.10 -2.06 8.08
C GLU A 23 6.71 -3.36 8.79
N GLU A 24 7.68 -4.23 9.12
CA GLU A 24 7.43 -5.46 9.87
C GLU A 24 6.70 -5.19 11.19
N PHE A 25 7.14 -4.16 11.93
CA PHE A 25 6.49 -3.77 13.17
C PHE A 25 5.06 -3.27 12.96
N ILE A 26 4.81 -2.47 11.91
CA ILE A 26 3.45 -1.99 11.64
C ILE A 26 2.54 -3.16 11.23
N TYR A 27 3.02 -4.11 10.42
CA TYR A 27 2.26 -5.31 10.09
C TYR A 27 1.99 -6.19 11.30
N GLU A 28 2.94 -6.33 12.23
CA GLU A 28 2.71 -7.04 13.50
C GLU A 28 1.51 -6.44 14.25
N LEU A 29 1.42 -5.10 14.31
CA LEU A 29 0.34 -4.41 15.01
C LEU A 29 -1.05 -4.73 14.42
N VAL A 30 -1.14 -4.87 13.09
CA VAL A 30 -2.42 -5.09 12.39
C VAL A 30 -2.69 -6.57 12.05
N SER A 31 -1.75 -7.47 12.33
CA SER A 31 -1.80 -8.89 11.95
C SER A 31 -3.04 -9.66 12.43
N GLU A 32 -3.65 -9.23 13.54
CA GLU A 32 -4.88 -9.83 14.09
C GLU A 32 -6.15 -9.41 13.32
N PHE A 33 -6.05 -8.42 12.42
CA PHE A 33 -7.18 -7.84 11.70
C PHE A 33 -7.06 -8.12 10.21
N ASP A 34 -7.67 -9.22 9.77
CA ASP A 34 -7.78 -9.54 8.35
C ASP A 34 -8.45 -8.38 7.58
N GLY A 35 -7.88 -8.01 6.43
CA GLY A 35 -8.33 -6.88 5.62
C GLY A 35 -8.38 -5.54 6.38
N PHE A 36 -7.37 -5.21 7.18
CA PHE A 36 -7.38 -3.95 7.93
C PHE A 36 -7.40 -2.72 7.01
N THR A 37 -8.44 -1.89 7.16
CA THR A 37 -8.56 -0.57 6.53
C THR A 37 -8.60 0.50 7.61
N GLY A 38 -7.67 1.45 7.54
CA GLY A 38 -7.48 2.43 8.59
C GLY A 38 -6.10 3.05 8.62
N TYR A 39 -5.66 3.46 9.81
CA TYR A 39 -4.28 3.84 10.03
C TYR A 39 -3.81 3.44 11.42
N THR A 40 -2.51 3.21 11.54
CA THR A 40 -1.83 3.12 12.84
C THR A 40 -1.23 4.48 13.16
N ARG A 41 -1.38 4.95 14.40
CA ARG A 41 -0.67 6.12 14.93
C ARG A 41 0.30 5.65 15.99
N ILE A 42 1.59 5.91 15.82
CA ILE A 42 2.67 5.40 16.66
C ILE A 42 3.47 6.60 17.17
N LEU A 43 3.59 6.72 18.48
CA LEU A 43 4.46 7.68 19.16
C LEU A 43 5.65 6.93 19.72
N VAL A 44 6.85 7.33 19.32
CA VAL A 44 8.08 6.59 19.58
C VAL A 44 9.08 7.50 20.27
N ASP A 45 9.63 6.99 21.37
CA ASP A 45 10.73 7.57 22.11
C ASP A 45 12.01 6.78 21.80
N LYS A 46 12.99 7.48 21.21
CA LYS A 46 14.31 6.94 20.87
C LYS A 46 15.41 7.42 21.81
N GLY A 47 15.06 8.09 22.90
CA GLY A 47 15.99 8.64 23.90
C GLY A 47 16.55 10.00 23.51
N GLU A 48 17.15 10.12 22.33
CA GLU A 48 17.68 11.42 21.84
C GLU A 48 16.59 12.30 21.22
N TYR A 49 15.59 11.67 20.62
CA TYR A 49 14.48 12.33 19.97
C TYR A 49 13.21 11.49 20.04
N GLU A 50 12.08 12.16 19.85
CA GLU A 50 10.77 11.55 19.71
C GLU A 50 10.27 11.70 18.28
N GLU A 51 9.45 10.76 17.84
CA GLU A 51 8.80 10.80 16.54
C GLU A 51 7.36 10.28 16.58
N GLU A 52 6.52 10.86 15.74
CA GLU A 52 5.16 10.40 15.48
C GLU A 52 5.10 9.80 14.07
N LEU A 53 4.62 8.57 13.96
CA LEU A 53 4.41 7.88 12.69
C LEU A 53 2.93 7.59 12.50
N LYS A 54 2.44 7.80 11.28
CA LYS A 54 1.10 7.41 10.85
C LYS A 54 1.25 6.54 9.62
N ALA A 55 0.81 5.29 9.68
CA ALA A 55 0.85 4.38 8.54
C ALA A 55 -0.59 4.06 8.11
N ILE A 56 -0.89 4.20 6.83
CA ILE A 56 -2.23 4.13 6.25
C ILE A 56 -2.38 2.77 5.56
N PHE A 57 -3.49 2.09 5.85
CA PHE A 57 -3.80 0.77 5.33
C PHE A 57 -5.10 0.76 4.54
N LEU A 58 -5.11 -0.02 3.47
CA LEU A 58 -6.31 -0.36 2.71
C LEU A 58 -6.30 -1.86 2.46
N ASP A 59 -7.32 -2.55 2.96
CA ASP A 59 -7.50 -3.99 2.79
C ASP A 59 -6.25 -4.81 3.16
N GLY A 60 -5.62 -4.44 4.28
CA GLY A 60 -4.42 -5.09 4.79
C GLY A 60 -3.11 -4.64 4.14
N ALA A 61 -3.14 -3.92 3.02
CA ALA A 61 -1.93 -3.40 2.38
C ALA A 61 -1.53 -2.02 2.94
N LEU A 62 -0.25 -1.83 3.23
CA LEU A 62 0.32 -0.52 3.55
C LEU A 62 0.35 0.33 2.26
N ILE A 63 -0.41 1.43 2.24
CA ILE A 63 -0.50 2.31 1.07
C ILE A 63 0.27 3.62 1.24
N GLY A 64 0.72 3.94 2.45
CA GLY A 64 1.34 5.24 2.71
C GLY A 64 1.57 5.56 4.17
N GLY A 65 2.08 6.76 4.42
CA GLY A 65 2.14 7.32 5.77
C GLY A 65 2.83 8.67 5.88
N GLU A 66 2.98 9.10 7.12
CA GLU A 66 3.64 10.33 7.56
C GLU A 66 4.56 9.98 8.73
N ARG A 67 5.80 10.46 8.70
CA ARG A 67 6.74 10.38 9.81
C ARG A 67 7.18 11.77 10.22
N LYS A 68 6.94 12.14 11.46
CA LYS A 68 7.28 13.45 12.01
C LYS A 68 8.28 13.32 13.14
N LEU A 69 9.43 13.96 13.01
CA LEU A 69 10.37 14.15 14.11
C LEU A 69 9.86 15.29 15.00
N ILE A 70 9.56 14.99 16.26
CA ILE A 70 8.91 15.94 17.17
C ILE A 70 9.85 17.08 17.53
N ASN A 71 11.12 16.76 17.81
CA ASN A 71 12.12 17.73 18.25
C ASN A 71 12.46 18.77 17.16
N SER A 72 12.60 18.35 15.90
CA SER A 72 12.95 19.25 14.78
C SER A 72 11.74 19.78 14.01
N GLY A 73 10.56 19.17 14.18
CA GLY A 73 9.37 19.46 13.39
C GLY A 73 9.44 18.96 11.95
N THR A 74 10.51 18.28 11.54
CA THR A 74 10.68 17.72 10.20
C THR A 74 9.61 16.65 9.95
N VAL A 75 8.98 16.70 8.77
CA VAL A 75 7.97 15.74 8.36
C VAL A 75 8.40 15.10 7.04
N PHE A 76 8.27 13.78 6.99
CA PHE A 76 8.49 12.93 5.83
C PHE A 76 7.17 12.29 5.43
N TYR A 77 6.95 12.11 4.13
CA TYR A 77 5.69 11.59 3.60
C TYR A 77 5.94 10.43 2.62
N GLY A 78 4.99 9.48 2.56
CA GLY A 78 5.03 8.37 1.61
C GLY A 78 6.36 7.62 1.66
N ASN A 79 7.05 7.54 0.52
CA ASN A 79 8.33 6.85 0.37
C ASN A 79 9.44 7.40 1.28
N GLU A 80 9.39 8.69 1.64
CA GLU A 80 10.39 9.30 2.51
C GLU A 80 10.33 8.81 3.96
N CYS A 81 9.23 8.16 4.35
CA CYS A 81 9.10 7.56 5.68
C CYS A 81 10.10 6.41 5.90
N LYS A 82 10.62 5.83 4.82
CA LYS A 82 11.58 4.71 4.82
C LYS A 82 11.09 3.51 5.65
N PHE A 83 9.89 3.02 5.33
CA PHE A 83 9.26 1.89 6.03
C PHE A 83 10.15 0.62 6.07
N GLU A 84 10.92 0.41 5.01
CA GLU A 84 11.90 -0.69 4.86
C GLU A 84 13.12 -0.57 5.79
N SER A 85 13.38 0.59 6.40
CA SER A 85 14.56 0.80 7.23
C SER A 85 14.43 0.21 8.62
N ALA A 86 15.55 -0.25 9.16
CA ALA A 86 15.66 -0.72 10.53
C ALA A 86 15.16 0.31 11.54
N PHE A 87 14.49 -0.20 12.58
CA PHE A 87 13.76 0.62 13.53
C PHE A 87 14.02 0.15 14.95
N GLU A 88 14.46 1.07 15.81
CA GLU A 88 14.81 0.80 17.20
C GLU A 88 14.20 1.87 18.10
N PHE A 89 13.69 1.50 19.27
CA PHE A 89 13.12 2.45 20.22
C PHE A 89 13.19 1.96 21.67
N ILE A 90 13.19 2.92 22.59
CA ILE A 90 13.15 2.69 24.04
C ILE A 90 11.71 2.41 24.47
N LYS A 91 10.77 3.21 23.97
CA LYS A 91 9.35 3.07 24.27
C LYS A 91 8.52 3.51 23.08
N CYS A 92 7.43 2.80 22.81
CA CYS A 92 6.43 3.28 21.88
C CYS A 92 5.01 3.10 22.43
N GLY A 93 4.13 4.03 22.07
CA GLY A 93 2.68 3.88 22.17
C GLY A 93 2.08 3.85 20.77
N ALA A 94 1.30 2.82 20.44
CA ALA A 94 0.62 2.70 19.17
C ALA A 94 -0.90 2.63 19.35
N SER A 95 -1.64 3.23 18.43
CA SER A 95 -3.10 3.18 18.36
C SER A 95 -3.54 2.79 16.96
N LEU A 96 -4.46 1.82 16.87
CA LEU A 96 -5.05 1.38 15.61
C LEU A 96 -6.40 2.06 15.45
N VAL A 97 -6.57 2.77 14.35
CA VAL A 97 -7.78 3.52 14.04
C VAL A 97 -8.39 2.92 12.77
N ARG A 98 -9.54 2.29 12.92
CA ARG A 98 -10.30 1.75 11.77
C ARG A 98 -11.05 2.87 11.07
N LEU A 99 -10.99 2.85 9.74
CA LEU A 99 -11.66 3.79 8.85
C LEU A 99 -12.52 3.06 7.82
N THR A 100 -13.42 3.81 7.17
CA THR A 100 -14.15 3.36 5.98
C THR A 100 -13.32 3.56 4.71
N ASN A 101 -13.66 2.86 3.62
CA ASN A 101 -13.04 3.07 2.31
C ASN A 101 -13.16 4.52 1.85
N ASP A 102 -14.34 5.13 2.00
CA ASP A 102 -14.56 6.55 1.67
C ASP A 102 -13.60 7.47 2.43
N SER A 103 -13.30 7.15 3.70
CA SER A 103 -12.35 7.92 4.50
C SER A 103 -10.92 7.77 3.97
N ILE A 104 -10.55 6.59 3.46
CA ILE A 104 -9.26 6.38 2.80
C ILE A 104 -9.18 7.18 1.49
N ASP A 105 -10.25 7.21 0.69
CA ASP A 105 -10.24 7.97 -0.55
C ASP A 105 -10.13 9.48 -0.30
N ILE A 106 -10.77 9.98 0.76
CA ILE A 106 -10.57 11.36 1.23
C ILE A 106 -9.09 11.62 1.58
N ILE A 107 -8.40 10.68 2.22
CA ILE A 107 -6.96 10.81 2.51
C ILE A 107 -6.16 10.88 1.21
N LYS A 108 -6.40 9.98 0.25
CA LYS A 108 -5.68 9.99 -1.05
C LYS A 108 -5.83 11.32 -1.79
N ILE A 109 -7.02 11.94 -1.72
CA ILE A 109 -7.31 13.22 -2.37
C ILE A 109 -6.70 14.39 -1.59
N SER A 110 -6.80 14.38 -0.27
CA SER A 110 -6.42 15.51 0.59
C SER A 110 -4.94 15.53 0.96
N HIS A 111 -4.32 14.37 1.00
CA HIS A 111 -2.92 14.14 1.38
C HIS A 111 -2.24 13.14 0.41
N PRO A 112 -2.22 13.45 -0.91
CA PRO A 112 -1.59 12.57 -1.91
C PRO A 112 -0.10 12.34 -1.63
N GLU A 113 0.59 13.30 -1.00
CA GLU A 113 2.00 13.21 -0.61
C GLU A 113 2.29 12.05 0.36
N CYS A 114 1.28 11.67 1.16
CA CYS A 114 1.40 10.58 2.12
C CYS A 114 1.36 9.20 1.45
N ILE A 115 0.88 9.11 0.21
CA ILE A 115 0.72 7.83 -0.49
C ILE A 115 2.08 7.40 -1.03
N ILE A 116 2.44 6.15 -0.79
CA ILE A 116 3.63 5.54 -1.41
C ILE A 116 3.38 5.53 -2.91
N ALA A 117 4.18 6.31 -3.65
CA ALA A 117 4.30 6.11 -5.07
C ALA A 117 5.01 4.78 -5.24
N THR A 118 4.27 3.75 -5.65
CA THR A 118 4.88 2.56 -6.20
C THR A 118 5.58 3.04 -7.46
N ASP A 119 6.91 3.11 -7.45
CA ASP A 119 7.67 3.18 -8.69
C ASP A 119 7.18 2.00 -9.50
N LEU A 120 6.45 2.32 -10.57
CA LEU A 120 5.96 1.34 -11.50
C LEU A 120 7.20 0.67 -12.11
N ASN A 121 7.62 -0.47 -11.57
CA ASN A 121 7.73 -1.63 -12.44
C ASN A 121 6.32 -1.91 -12.95
N GLN A 122 5.88 -1.03 -13.86
CA GLN A 122 4.85 -1.31 -14.82
C GLN A 122 5.40 -2.50 -15.59
N GLU A 123 5.02 -3.71 -15.19
CA GLU A 123 4.28 -4.45 -16.19
C GLU A 123 3.15 -3.51 -16.56
N GLU A 124 3.36 -2.75 -17.66
CA GLU A 124 2.25 -2.15 -18.39
C GLU A 124 1.15 -3.21 -18.36
N PRO A 125 -0.12 -2.87 -18.06
CA PRO A 125 -1.17 -3.77 -18.50
C PRO A 125 -0.88 -3.91 -19.99
N GLU A 126 -0.34 -5.06 -20.42
CA GLU A 126 -0.18 -5.37 -21.83
C GLU A 126 -1.55 -4.96 -22.38
N GLU A 127 -1.59 -3.96 -23.26
CA GLU A 127 -2.77 -3.76 -24.07
C GLU A 127 -2.89 -5.09 -24.80
N ILE A 128 -3.66 -6.00 -24.22
CA ILE A 128 -3.91 -7.30 -24.80
C ILE A 128 -4.77 -6.95 -25.99
N ASN A 129 -4.10 -6.65 -27.09
CA ASN A 129 -4.67 -6.54 -28.41
C ASN A 129 -5.45 -7.85 -28.56
N ASN A 130 -6.79 -7.78 -28.48
CA ASN A 130 -7.65 -8.97 -28.41
C ASN A 130 -7.34 -9.94 -29.57
N ARG A 131 -6.79 -9.40 -30.66
CA ARG A 131 -6.20 -10.13 -31.79
C ARG A 131 -5.10 -11.11 -31.37
N ASP A 132 -4.09 -10.69 -30.61
CA ASP A 132 -2.94 -11.53 -30.23
C ASP A 132 -3.33 -12.62 -29.23
N ARG A 133 -4.30 -12.34 -28.35
CA ARG A 133 -4.85 -13.33 -27.42
C ARG A 133 -5.71 -14.38 -28.14
N LEU A 134 -6.46 -13.99 -29.17
CA LEU A 134 -7.17 -14.93 -30.05
C LEU A 134 -6.18 -15.81 -30.83
N LEU A 135 -5.14 -15.22 -31.43
CA LEU A 135 -4.11 -15.96 -32.20
C LEU A 135 -3.35 -16.96 -31.31
N LYS A 136 -2.99 -16.57 -30.08
CA LYS A 136 -2.38 -17.48 -29.08
C LYS A 136 -3.34 -18.58 -28.63
N LYS A 137 -4.61 -18.26 -28.34
CA LYS A 137 -5.62 -19.24 -27.86
C LYS A 137 -5.85 -20.37 -28.87
N TYR A 138 -5.78 -20.08 -30.16
CA TYR A 138 -5.98 -21.06 -31.23
C TYR A 138 -4.67 -21.64 -31.81
N ARG A 139 -3.50 -21.35 -31.21
CA ARG A 139 -2.16 -21.77 -31.70
C ARG A 139 -1.97 -21.49 -33.20
N ILE A 140 -2.45 -20.35 -33.69
CA ILE A 140 -2.39 -19.95 -35.10
C ILE A 140 -1.00 -19.38 -35.39
N LYS A 141 0.05 -20.21 -35.29
CA LYS A 141 1.42 -19.79 -35.63
C LYS A 141 1.87 -20.19 -37.04
N GLU A 142 1.04 -20.93 -37.78
CA GLU A 142 1.39 -21.39 -39.14
C GLU A 142 0.16 -21.43 -40.07
N MET A 143 -0.70 -20.41 -40.03
CA MET A 143 -1.78 -20.27 -41.00
C MET A 143 -1.54 -19.02 -41.85
N THR A 144 -1.71 -19.18 -43.15
CA THR A 144 -1.66 -18.06 -44.10
C THR A 144 -2.90 -17.17 -43.92
N ASP A 145 -2.79 -15.88 -44.28
CA ASP A 145 -3.88 -14.91 -44.09
C ASP A 145 -5.22 -15.37 -44.69
N SER A 146 -5.19 -16.13 -45.80
CA SER A 146 -6.37 -16.72 -46.44
C SER A 146 -7.11 -17.73 -45.54
N GLU A 147 -6.38 -18.48 -44.72
CA GLU A 147 -6.94 -19.51 -43.84
C GLU A 147 -7.52 -18.87 -42.56
N ILE A 148 -6.92 -17.76 -42.10
CA ILE A 148 -7.43 -16.95 -41.00
C ILE A 148 -8.78 -16.32 -41.38
N THR A 149 -8.92 -15.77 -42.59
CA THR A 149 -10.19 -15.19 -43.07
C THR A 149 -11.31 -16.23 -43.12
N LYS A 150 -11.05 -17.43 -43.66
CA LYS A 150 -12.04 -18.51 -43.70
C LYS A 150 -12.49 -18.99 -42.31
N LEU A 151 -11.60 -18.95 -41.32
CA LEU A 151 -11.91 -19.39 -39.97
C LEU A 151 -12.76 -18.35 -39.22
N LEU A 152 -12.50 -17.06 -39.46
CA LEU A 152 -13.33 -15.96 -38.93
C LEU A 152 -14.73 -15.92 -39.56
N GLU A 153 -14.85 -16.21 -40.87
CA GLU A 153 -16.16 -16.31 -41.53
C GLU A 153 -16.99 -17.47 -40.99
N LYS A 154 -16.36 -18.62 -40.68
CA LYS A 154 -17.05 -19.76 -40.05
C LYS A 154 -17.56 -19.49 -38.65
N LEU A 155 -16.86 -18.68 -37.86
CA LEU A 155 -17.26 -18.38 -36.47
C LEU A 155 -18.35 -17.31 -36.37
N ASN A 156 -18.56 -16.52 -37.43
CA ASN A 156 -19.62 -15.50 -37.51
C ASN A 156 -20.90 -16.01 -38.22
N GLY A 157 -20.91 -17.27 -38.66
CA GLY A 157 -21.97 -17.87 -39.48
C GLY A 157 -22.92 -18.84 -38.78
N ASP A 158 -22.83 -19.00 -37.46
CA ASP A 158 -23.77 -19.76 -36.61
C ASP A 158 -24.44 -18.85 -35.58
#